data_AF-A0A951BN30-F1
#
_entry.id   AF-A0A951BN30-F1
#
_cell.length_a   1.000
_cell.length_b   1.000
_cell.length_c   1.000
_cell.angle_alpha   90.00
_cell.angle_beta   90.00
_cell.angle_gamma   90.00
#
_symmetry.space_group_name_H-M   'P 1'
#
loop_
_entity.id
_entity.type
_entity.pdbx_description
1 polymer ?
#
loop_
_entity_poly.entity_id
_entity_poly.type
_entity_poly.pdbx_seq_one_letter_code
_entity_poly.pdbx_strand_id
1 'polypeptide(L)'
;MRALRRFTVRAQLPGPLAALETLATNLRWTWHPPTQDLFASLDGDTWAAVNGDPVRLLGEIPAQRLTALAADGTVVARTRALAQDLHHYLDEPRWYQQRPEALPAAIAYFSMEFGVSEVLPFYSGGLGVLAGDHLKAASDLGVPLIGVGLLYRSGYFRQSLSLDGWQLEHYPALDPQGLPLHLVADALGAPLLVPVSMPGGGVLRARIWRADIGRVPLLLLDSDIEHNPDDLRGVTDRLYGGDQEHRITQEILAGIGGVRAVRLFCQLTGHPEPEVFHTNEGHAGFLGLERIRELISGEGLSFDEALTAVRAGTVFTTHTPVAAGI
;
A
#
# COMPACT_ATOMS: atom_id res chain seq x y z
N MET A 1 -8.29 3.42 -31.03
CA MET A 1 -8.79 4.31 -29.96
C MET A 1 -8.27 3.82 -28.62
N ARG A 2 -7.28 4.50 -28.02
CA ARG A 2 -6.90 4.26 -26.62
C ARG A 2 -7.96 4.94 -25.76
N ALA A 3 -8.64 4.20 -24.88
CA ALA A 3 -9.64 4.80 -24.00
C ALA A 3 -8.98 5.92 -23.17
N LEU A 4 -9.45 7.15 -23.38
CA LEU A 4 -9.10 8.33 -22.61
C LEU A 4 -9.70 8.17 -21.21
N ARG A 5 -8.89 7.73 -20.23
CA ARG A 5 -9.21 7.58 -18.80
C ARG A 5 -10.42 6.68 -18.50
N ARG A 6 -10.17 5.48 -17.97
CA ARG A 6 -11.22 4.72 -17.26
C ARG A 6 -11.52 5.44 -15.96
N PHE A 7 -12.79 5.69 -15.69
CA PHE A 7 -13.26 6.21 -14.41
C PHE A 7 -13.96 5.08 -13.67
N THR A 8 -13.44 4.70 -12.50
CA THR A 8 -14.15 3.78 -11.62
C THR A 8 -15.11 4.57 -10.73
N VAL A 9 -16.41 4.31 -10.85
CA VAL A 9 -17.43 4.89 -9.97
C VAL A 9 -17.74 3.86 -8.88
N ARG A 10 -17.51 4.23 -7.61
CA ARG A 10 -17.92 3.36 -6.49
C ARG A 10 -19.44 3.30 -6.43
N ALA A 11 -19.99 2.10 -6.47
CA ALA A 11 -21.43 1.89 -6.36
C ALA A 11 -21.92 2.39 -5.00
N GLN A 12 -22.98 3.19 -4.98
CA GLN A 12 -23.62 3.59 -3.73
C GLN A 12 -24.37 2.38 -3.15
N LEU A 13 -23.83 1.81 -2.09
CA LEU A 13 -24.44 0.65 -1.44
C LEU A 13 -25.71 1.06 -0.69
N PRO A 14 -26.76 0.21 -0.69
CA PRO A 14 -27.91 0.41 0.19
C PRO A 14 -27.46 0.47 1.66
N GLY A 15 -28.10 1.33 2.47
CA GLY A 15 -27.75 1.53 3.88
C GLY A 15 -27.55 0.24 4.70
N PRO A 16 -28.42 -0.78 4.59
CA PRO A 16 -28.24 -2.06 5.29
C PRO A 16 -26.95 -2.82 4.93
N LEU A 17 -26.37 -2.56 3.76
CA LEU A 17 -25.16 -3.21 3.23
C LEU A 17 -23.94 -2.29 3.22
N ALA A 18 -24.03 -1.07 3.78
CA ALA A 18 -22.94 -0.09 3.73
C ALA A 18 -21.59 -0.63 4.26
N ALA A 19 -21.63 -1.54 5.23
CA ALA A 19 -20.43 -2.15 5.81
C ALA A 19 -19.67 -3.08 4.84
N LEU A 20 -20.26 -3.49 3.71
CA LEU A 20 -19.53 -4.21 2.66
C LEU A 20 -18.40 -3.36 2.09
N GLU A 21 -18.51 -2.02 2.06
CA GLU A 21 -17.42 -1.16 1.60
C GLU A 21 -16.19 -1.34 2.50
N THR A 22 -16.35 -1.24 3.82
CA THR A 22 -15.25 -1.43 4.78
C THR A 22 -14.65 -2.84 4.69
N LEU A 23 -15.49 -3.86 4.53
CA LEU A 23 -15.03 -5.25 4.38
C LEU A 23 -14.29 -5.48 3.06
N ALA A 24 -14.64 -4.75 2.00
CA ALA A 24 -14.01 -4.84 0.69
C ALA A 24 -12.67 -4.11 0.64
N THR A 25 -12.58 -2.94 1.30
CA THR A 25 -11.37 -2.09 1.24
C THR A 25 -10.31 -2.46 2.28
N ASN A 26 -10.66 -3.11 3.38
CA ASN A 26 -9.65 -3.67 4.29
C ASN A 26 -9.20 -5.06 3.81
N LEU A 27 -7.93 -5.18 3.43
CA LEU A 27 -7.37 -6.38 2.81
C LEU A 27 -7.25 -7.60 3.71
N ARG A 28 -7.67 -7.54 4.98
CA ARG A 28 -7.82 -8.72 5.85
C ARG A 28 -8.65 -9.82 5.19
N TRP A 29 -9.62 -9.49 4.34
CA TRP A 29 -10.40 -10.48 3.60
C TRP A 29 -9.52 -11.47 2.82
N THR A 30 -8.30 -11.08 2.43
CA THR A 30 -7.39 -11.94 1.65
C THR A 30 -6.88 -13.16 2.43
N TRP A 31 -6.90 -13.13 3.78
CA TRP A 31 -6.62 -14.28 4.65
C TRP A 31 -7.75 -14.58 5.65
N HIS A 32 -8.96 -14.09 5.39
CA HIS A 32 -10.13 -14.31 6.25
C HIS A 32 -11.27 -15.01 5.49
N PRO A 33 -11.33 -16.36 5.51
CA PRO A 33 -12.30 -17.15 4.74
C PRO A 33 -13.77 -16.74 4.96
N PRO A 34 -14.26 -16.44 6.19
CA PRO A 34 -15.65 -16.04 6.37
C PRO A 34 -16.06 -14.78 5.60
N THR A 35 -15.14 -13.84 5.39
CA THR A 35 -15.37 -12.63 4.59
C THR A 35 -15.35 -12.95 3.10
N GLN A 36 -14.45 -13.83 2.64
CA GLN A 36 -14.43 -14.31 1.25
C GLN A 36 -15.75 -15.01 0.89
N ASP A 37 -16.22 -15.90 1.78
CA ASP A 37 -17.48 -16.62 1.63
C ASP A 37 -18.70 -15.68 1.65
N LEU A 38 -18.61 -14.51 2.29
CA LEU A 38 -19.66 -13.50 2.23
C LEU A 38 -19.73 -12.94 0.82
N PHE A 39 -18.61 -12.44 0.29
CA PHE A 39 -18.57 -11.85 -1.05
C PHE A 39 -18.96 -12.85 -2.15
N ALA A 40 -18.43 -14.08 -2.07
CA ALA A 40 -18.81 -15.16 -3.00
C ALA A 40 -20.32 -15.47 -2.98
N SER A 41 -20.99 -15.29 -1.83
CA SER A 41 -22.43 -15.55 -1.71
C SER A 41 -23.33 -14.42 -2.24
N LEU A 42 -22.80 -13.21 -2.45
CA LEU A 42 -23.58 -12.09 -2.96
C LEU A 42 -23.97 -12.31 -4.43
N ASP A 43 -22.98 -12.71 -5.24
CA ASP A 43 -23.13 -13.07 -6.64
C ASP A 43 -21.93 -13.94 -7.08
N GLY A 44 -22.13 -15.26 -7.14
CA GLY A 44 -21.04 -16.22 -7.37
C GLY A 44 -20.42 -16.13 -8.76
N ASP A 45 -21.23 -15.83 -9.78
CA ASP A 45 -20.77 -15.70 -11.16
C ASP A 45 -19.90 -14.44 -11.31
N THR A 46 -20.36 -13.31 -10.76
CA THR A 46 -19.58 -12.06 -10.77
C THR A 46 -18.31 -12.22 -9.95
N TRP A 47 -18.37 -12.86 -8.78
CA TRP A 47 -17.21 -13.12 -7.93
C TRP A 47 -16.10 -13.89 -8.66
N ALA A 48 -16.47 -14.93 -9.41
CA ALA A 48 -15.54 -15.69 -10.24
C ALA A 48 -14.99 -14.83 -11.40
N ALA A 49 -15.83 -14.05 -12.06
CA ALA A 49 -15.43 -13.19 -13.19
C ALA A 49 -14.46 -12.07 -12.80
N VAL A 50 -14.54 -11.56 -11.57
CA VAL A 50 -13.62 -10.54 -11.04
C VAL A 50 -12.42 -11.12 -10.30
N ASN A 51 -12.22 -12.45 -10.35
CA ASN A 51 -11.14 -13.17 -9.67
C ASN A 51 -11.10 -12.90 -8.15
N GLY A 52 -12.27 -12.84 -7.52
CA GLY A 52 -12.34 -12.67 -6.07
C GLY A 52 -11.97 -11.27 -5.56
N ASP A 53 -12.07 -10.24 -6.40
CA ASP A 53 -11.91 -8.83 -6.00
C ASP A 53 -13.24 -8.26 -5.45
N PRO A 54 -13.35 -7.99 -4.14
CA PRO A 54 -14.58 -7.48 -3.55
C PRO A 54 -14.95 -6.07 -4.02
N VAL A 55 -13.96 -5.20 -4.30
CA VAL A 55 -14.21 -3.82 -4.74
C VAL A 55 -14.83 -3.85 -6.14
N ARG A 56 -14.27 -4.66 -7.04
CA ARG A 56 -14.83 -4.86 -8.38
C ARG A 56 -16.18 -5.57 -8.34
N LEU A 57 -16.34 -6.61 -7.51
CA LEU A 57 -17.62 -7.29 -7.32
C LEU A 57 -18.73 -6.28 -7.01
N LEU A 58 -18.53 -5.40 -6.03
CA LEU A 58 -19.55 -4.43 -5.63
C LEU A 58 -19.84 -3.39 -6.71
N GLY A 59 -18.88 -3.10 -7.59
CA GLY A 59 -19.07 -2.24 -8.76
C GLY A 59 -19.78 -2.91 -9.94
N GLU A 60 -19.73 -4.24 -10.03
CA GLU A 60 -20.29 -5.02 -11.14
C GLU A 60 -21.65 -5.65 -10.81
N ILE A 61 -21.99 -5.86 -9.53
CA ILE A 61 -23.32 -6.36 -9.13
C ILE A 61 -24.42 -5.37 -9.55
N PRO A 62 -25.49 -5.82 -10.24
CA PRO A 62 -26.61 -4.96 -10.62
C PRO A 62 -27.32 -4.34 -9.40
N ALA A 63 -27.74 -3.08 -9.51
CA ALA A 63 -28.42 -2.35 -8.44
C ALA A 63 -29.68 -3.08 -7.90
N GLN A 64 -30.43 -3.75 -8.77
CA GLN A 64 -31.60 -4.55 -8.39
C GLN A 64 -31.21 -5.72 -7.47
N ARG A 65 -30.06 -6.37 -7.74
CA ARG A 65 -29.53 -7.45 -6.91
C ARG A 65 -29.09 -6.92 -5.55
N LEU A 66 -28.40 -5.78 -5.50
CA LEU A 66 -28.04 -5.12 -4.23
C LEU A 66 -29.29 -4.76 -3.40
N THR A 67 -30.36 -4.31 -4.04
CA THR A 67 -31.63 -4.02 -3.35
C THR A 67 -32.27 -5.28 -2.76
N ALA A 68 -32.27 -6.38 -3.52
CA ALA A 68 -32.76 -7.67 -3.01
C ALA A 68 -31.91 -8.19 -1.84
N LEU A 69 -30.58 -8.12 -1.93
CA LEU A 69 -29.66 -8.50 -0.86
C LEU A 69 -29.84 -7.63 0.39
N ALA A 70 -30.14 -6.34 0.22
CA ALA A 70 -30.40 -5.43 1.33
C ALA A 70 -31.74 -5.72 2.06
N ALA A 71 -32.67 -6.40 1.39
CA ALA A 71 -33.92 -6.88 1.98
C ALA A 71 -33.78 -8.29 2.61
N ASP A 72 -32.69 -9.01 2.31
CA ASP A 72 -32.40 -10.31 2.90
C ASP A 72 -31.79 -10.14 4.31
N GLY A 73 -32.59 -10.45 5.33
CA GLY A 73 -32.18 -10.33 6.73
C GLY A 73 -30.95 -11.18 7.10
N THR A 74 -30.75 -12.32 6.43
CA THR A 74 -29.59 -13.19 6.67
C THR A 74 -28.31 -12.56 6.14
N VAL A 75 -28.34 -12.02 4.91
CA VAL A 75 -27.18 -11.33 4.31
C VAL A 75 -26.82 -10.09 5.11
N VAL A 76 -27.81 -9.28 5.50
CA VAL A 76 -27.61 -8.08 6.31
C VAL A 76 -27.02 -8.43 7.68
N ALA A 77 -27.55 -9.45 8.36
CA ALA A 77 -27.03 -9.89 9.65
C ALA A 77 -25.59 -10.40 9.55
N ARG A 78 -25.28 -11.22 8.53
CA ARG A 78 -23.93 -11.74 8.29
C ARG A 78 -22.93 -10.62 7.97
N THR A 79 -23.33 -9.65 7.14
CA THR A 79 -22.53 -8.46 6.82
C THR A 79 -22.20 -7.67 8.09
N ARG A 80 -23.21 -7.41 8.93
CA ARG A 80 -23.02 -6.68 10.19
C ARG A 80 -22.10 -7.44 11.16
N ALA A 81 -22.29 -8.75 11.29
CA ALA A 81 -21.48 -9.59 12.17
C ALA A 81 -20.00 -9.58 11.74
N LEU A 82 -19.71 -9.69 10.44
CA LEU A 82 -18.34 -9.64 9.92
C LEU A 82 -17.72 -8.25 10.03
N ALA A 83 -18.51 -7.19 9.89
CA ALA A 83 -18.02 -5.83 10.12
C ALA A 83 -17.68 -5.59 11.60
N GLN A 84 -18.48 -6.14 12.52
CA GLN A 84 -18.19 -6.12 13.96
C GLN A 84 -16.95 -6.95 14.30
N ASP A 85 -16.80 -8.13 13.70
CA ASP A 85 -15.59 -8.95 13.82
C ASP A 85 -14.35 -8.21 13.33
N LEU A 86 -14.42 -7.51 12.18
CA LEU A 86 -13.33 -6.68 11.70
C LEU A 86 -13.02 -5.54 12.68
N HIS A 87 -14.02 -4.82 13.18
CA HIS A 87 -13.79 -3.73 14.14
C HIS A 87 -13.11 -4.21 15.42
N HIS A 88 -13.61 -5.30 16.01
CA HIS A 88 -12.97 -5.98 17.13
C HIS A 88 -11.56 -6.45 16.76
N TYR A 89 -11.39 -6.99 15.56
CA TYR A 89 -10.09 -7.39 15.05
C TYR A 89 -9.11 -6.23 14.94
N LEU A 90 -9.55 -4.99 14.74
CA LEU A 90 -8.66 -3.82 14.59
C LEU A 90 -8.32 -3.17 15.93
N ASP A 91 -9.22 -3.22 16.91
CA ASP A 91 -9.10 -2.43 18.14
C ASP A 91 -8.52 -3.20 19.33
N GLU A 92 -8.74 -4.51 19.41
CA GLU A 92 -8.33 -5.26 20.60
C GLU A 92 -6.81 -5.33 20.79
N PRO A 93 -6.29 -5.37 22.02
CA PRO A 93 -4.89 -5.69 22.25
C PRO A 93 -4.53 -7.07 21.68
N ARG A 94 -3.44 -7.15 20.92
CA ARG A 94 -2.88 -8.40 20.40
C ARG A 94 -1.63 -8.80 21.17
N TRP A 95 -0.93 -9.80 20.66
CA TRP A 95 0.32 -10.31 21.23
C TRP A 95 1.31 -9.18 21.56
N TYR A 96 1.47 -8.18 20.68
CA TYR A 96 2.43 -7.09 20.83
C TYR A 96 2.13 -6.20 22.05
N GLN A 97 0.86 -5.81 22.24
CA GLN A 97 0.43 -4.96 23.35
C GLN A 97 0.49 -5.69 24.71
N GLN A 98 0.57 -7.02 24.70
CA GLN A 98 0.61 -7.85 25.91
C GLN A 98 2.05 -8.18 26.34
N ARG A 99 3.07 -7.65 25.66
CA ARG A 99 4.46 -7.92 26.02
C ARG A 99 4.85 -7.20 27.32
N PRO A 100 5.55 -7.89 28.25
CA PRO A 100 6.04 -7.27 29.47
C PRO A 100 7.23 -6.34 29.21
N GLU A 101 7.99 -6.57 28.14
CA GLU A 101 9.09 -5.70 27.71
C GLU A 101 8.60 -4.43 26.98
N ALA A 102 9.39 -3.36 27.11
CA ALA A 102 9.20 -2.16 26.30
C ALA A 102 9.64 -2.45 24.85
N LEU A 103 8.66 -2.61 23.96
CA LEU A 103 8.88 -2.72 22.53
C LEU A 103 8.81 -1.34 21.85
N PRO A 104 9.36 -1.19 20.63
CA PRO A 104 9.26 0.06 19.88
C PRO A 104 7.83 0.56 19.73
N ALA A 105 7.60 1.87 19.84
CA ALA A 105 6.26 2.44 19.71
C ALA A 105 5.66 2.24 18.30
N ALA A 106 6.51 2.28 17.27
CA ALA A 106 6.15 2.00 15.88
C ALA A 106 7.37 1.59 15.04
N ILE A 107 7.10 0.92 13.92
CA ILE A 107 8.08 0.44 12.95
C ILE A 107 7.68 0.91 11.56
N ALA A 108 8.61 1.46 10.77
CA ALA A 108 8.39 1.73 9.36
C ALA A 108 9.12 0.68 8.52
N TYR A 109 8.39 -0.07 7.69
CA TYR A 109 8.90 -1.15 6.86
C TYR A 109 8.86 -0.76 5.39
N PHE A 110 10.03 -0.57 4.80
CA PHE A 110 10.20 -0.09 3.43
C PHE A 110 10.49 -1.26 2.49
N SER A 111 9.71 -1.36 1.42
CA SER A 111 9.92 -2.35 0.36
C SER A 111 9.52 -1.75 -0.99
N MET A 112 10.20 -2.17 -2.06
CA MET A 112 9.79 -1.82 -3.43
C MET A 112 8.61 -2.66 -3.91
N GLU A 113 8.33 -3.79 -3.26
CA GLU A 113 7.22 -4.66 -3.63
C GLU A 113 6.46 -5.21 -2.43
N PHE A 114 5.15 -5.42 -2.63
CA PHE A 114 4.21 -5.97 -1.65
C PHE A 114 3.20 -6.90 -2.33
N GLY A 115 3.36 -8.20 -2.10
CA GLY A 115 2.49 -9.27 -2.60
C GLY A 115 1.42 -9.63 -1.59
N VAL A 116 0.49 -8.71 -1.32
CA VAL A 116 -0.62 -8.97 -0.37
C VAL A 116 -1.70 -9.84 -1.02
N SER A 117 -2.13 -9.45 -2.22
CA SER A 117 -3.16 -10.10 -3.04
C SER A 117 -3.05 -9.60 -4.48
N GLU A 118 -3.56 -10.36 -5.44
CA GLU A 118 -3.58 -10.00 -6.87
C GLU A 118 -4.34 -8.70 -7.17
N VAL A 119 -5.23 -8.28 -6.26
CA VAL A 119 -5.93 -6.99 -6.32
C VAL A 119 -4.96 -5.81 -6.23
N LEU A 120 -3.82 -5.98 -5.54
CA LEU A 120 -2.73 -5.00 -5.50
C LEU A 120 -1.48 -5.60 -6.16
N PRO A 121 -1.34 -5.52 -7.50
CA PRO A 121 -0.27 -6.19 -8.25
C PRO A 121 1.05 -5.41 -8.21
N PHE A 122 1.50 -5.04 -7.01
CA PHE A 122 2.72 -4.28 -6.75
C PHE A 122 3.88 -5.20 -6.33
N TYR A 123 4.04 -6.34 -7.00
CA TYR A 123 5.11 -7.31 -6.75
C TYR A 123 5.47 -8.10 -7.99
N SER A 124 6.69 -8.63 -8.02
CA SER A 124 7.22 -9.45 -9.12
C SER A 124 7.55 -10.88 -8.71
N GLY A 125 7.83 -11.12 -7.42
CA GLY A 125 8.25 -12.44 -6.95
C GLY A 125 8.28 -12.61 -5.44
N GLY A 126 9.21 -13.44 -4.97
CA GLY A 126 9.24 -13.91 -3.58
C GLY A 126 9.53 -12.83 -2.53
N LEU A 127 10.29 -11.78 -2.88
CA LEU A 127 10.57 -10.66 -1.97
C LEU A 127 9.28 -9.88 -1.64
N GLY A 128 8.43 -9.66 -2.65
CA GLY A 128 7.14 -9.01 -2.49
C GLY A 128 6.15 -9.89 -1.73
N VAL A 129 6.09 -11.19 -2.03
CA VAL A 129 5.27 -12.14 -1.24
C VAL A 129 5.69 -12.13 0.23
N LEU A 130 7.00 -12.17 0.50
CA LEU A 130 7.54 -12.04 1.85
C LEU A 130 7.08 -10.74 2.52
N ALA A 131 7.24 -9.59 1.84
CA ALA A 131 6.81 -8.30 2.36
C ALA A 131 5.31 -8.29 2.67
N GLY A 132 4.47 -8.83 1.77
CA GLY A 132 3.03 -8.95 1.95
C GLY A 132 2.66 -9.80 3.17
N ASP A 133 3.24 -10.99 3.29
CA ASP A 133 3.00 -11.88 4.43
C ASP A 133 3.57 -11.31 5.74
N HIS A 134 4.64 -10.53 5.68
CA HIS A 134 5.15 -9.78 6.82
C HIS A 134 4.12 -8.78 7.34
N LEU A 135 3.44 -8.04 6.45
CA LEU A 135 2.35 -7.13 6.84
C LEU A 135 1.17 -7.88 7.44
N LYS A 136 0.78 -9.04 6.88
CA LYS A 136 -0.30 -9.88 7.41
C LYS A 136 0.02 -10.38 8.83
N ALA A 137 1.23 -10.91 9.02
CA ALA A 137 1.69 -11.39 10.32
C ALA A 137 1.78 -10.24 11.35
N ALA A 138 2.32 -9.08 10.94
CA ALA A 138 2.36 -7.89 11.77
C ALA A 138 0.94 -7.46 12.19
N SER A 139 -0.02 -7.52 11.28
CA SER A 139 -1.42 -7.24 11.56
C SER A 139 -2.02 -8.19 12.60
N ASP A 140 -1.85 -9.51 12.43
CA ASP A 140 -2.40 -10.50 13.36
C ASP A 140 -1.76 -10.40 14.76
N LEU A 141 -0.47 -10.10 14.82
CA LEU A 141 0.28 -9.90 16.07
C LEU A 141 0.03 -8.52 16.72
N GLY A 142 -0.59 -7.59 15.99
CA GLY A 142 -0.80 -6.19 16.37
C GLY A 142 0.49 -5.38 16.49
N VAL A 143 1.51 -5.71 15.70
CA VAL A 143 2.73 -4.90 15.61
C VAL A 143 2.36 -3.54 15.00
N PRO A 144 2.74 -2.39 15.61
CA PRO A 144 2.47 -1.04 15.11
C PRO A 144 3.37 -0.69 13.91
N LEU A 145 3.21 -1.45 12.83
CA LEU A 145 4.02 -1.38 11.63
C LEU A 145 3.31 -0.55 10.55
N ILE A 146 4.05 0.35 9.90
CA ILE A 146 3.64 1.09 8.71
C ILE A 146 4.44 0.55 7.53
N GLY A 147 3.74 0.00 6.53
CA GLY A 147 4.38 -0.37 5.26
C GLY A 147 4.59 0.86 4.38
N VAL A 148 5.71 0.92 3.66
CA VAL A 148 6.04 2.04 2.75
C VAL A 148 6.55 1.51 1.43
N GLY A 149 5.93 1.95 0.32
CA GLY A 149 6.31 1.60 -1.04
C GLY A 149 5.84 2.61 -2.07
N LEU A 150 5.88 2.22 -3.34
CA LEU A 150 5.43 3.04 -4.47
C LEU A 150 4.16 2.47 -5.09
N LEU A 151 3.27 3.33 -5.57
CA LEU A 151 2.12 2.94 -6.38
C LEU A 151 2.54 2.83 -7.85
N TYR A 152 2.86 1.63 -8.32
CA TYR A 152 3.23 1.44 -9.73
C TYR A 152 2.00 1.44 -10.62
N ARG A 153 1.92 2.39 -11.55
CA ARG A 153 0.79 2.55 -12.46
C ARG A 153 0.47 1.30 -13.27
N SER A 154 1.48 0.51 -13.63
CA SER A 154 1.32 -0.71 -14.43
C SER A 154 1.59 -2.00 -13.64
N GLY A 155 1.87 -1.91 -12.33
CA GLY A 155 2.37 -3.04 -11.55
C GLY A 155 3.67 -3.59 -12.14
N TYR A 156 3.76 -4.92 -12.26
CA TYR A 156 4.81 -5.62 -13.00
C TYR A 156 4.40 -5.85 -14.47
N PHE A 157 3.96 -7.04 -14.87
CA PHE A 157 3.33 -7.28 -16.18
C PHE A 157 2.37 -8.47 -16.14
N ARG A 158 1.47 -8.54 -17.14
CA ARG A 158 0.69 -9.74 -17.45
C ARG A 158 1.35 -10.50 -18.58
N GLN A 159 1.69 -11.76 -18.32
CA GLN A 159 2.30 -12.64 -19.30
C GLN A 159 1.21 -13.27 -20.20
N SER A 160 1.48 -13.31 -21.50
CA SER A 160 0.82 -14.23 -22.42
C SER A 160 1.86 -14.89 -23.32
N LEU A 161 1.48 -15.97 -24.01
CA LEU A 161 2.34 -16.64 -24.97
C LEU A 161 1.83 -16.38 -26.39
N SER A 162 2.74 -16.04 -27.29
CA SER A 162 2.46 -16.01 -28.72
C SER A 162 2.18 -17.44 -29.23
N LEU A 163 1.65 -17.54 -30.45
CA LEU A 163 1.43 -18.84 -31.11
C LEU A 163 2.73 -19.65 -31.26
N ASP A 164 3.88 -18.96 -31.34
CA ASP A 164 5.20 -19.56 -31.46
C ASP A 164 5.87 -19.82 -30.09
N GLY A 165 5.14 -19.60 -28.98
CA GLY A 165 5.63 -19.84 -27.62
C GLY A 165 6.51 -18.72 -27.03
N TRP A 166 6.56 -17.55 -27.68
CA TRP A 166 7.29 -16.39 -27.14
C TRP A 166 6.51 -15.68 -26.05
N GLN A 167 7.20 -15.22 -25.01
CA GLN A 167 6.62 -14.36 -24.00
C GLN A 167 6.19 -13.02 -24.61
N LEU A 168 4.95 -12.64 -24.34
CA LEU A 168 4.37 -11.34 -24.62
C LEU A 168 3.99 -10.66 -23.31
N GLU A 169 4.40 -9.40 -23.16
CA GLU A 169 4.22 -8.63 -21.93
C GLU A 169 3.17 -7.55 -22.11
N HIS A 170 2.19 -7.53 -21.21
CA HIS A 170 1.15 -6.52 -21.18
C HIS A 170 1.20 -5.74 -19.88
N TYR A 171 1.23 -4.41 -20.00
CA TYR A 171 1.30 -3.46 -18.88
C TYR A 171 -0.01 -2.67 -18.78
N PRO A 172 -1.08 -3.25 -18.22
CA PRO A 172 -2.35 -2.53 -18.07
C PRO A 172 -2.19 -1.42 -17.04
N ALA A 173 -2.58 -0.21 -17.40
CA ALA A 173 -2.65 0.89 -16.44
C ALA A 173 -3.76 0.63 -15.42
N LEU A 174 -3.40 0.66 -14.14
CA LEU A 174 -4.30 0.56 -13.00
C LEU A 174 -4.93 1.93 -12.72
N ASP A 175 -6.21 1.94 -12.40
CA ASP A 175 -6.90 3.12 -11.86
C ASP A 175 -6.90 3.01 -10.33
N PRO A 176 -6.14 3.84 -9.58
CA PRO A 176 -6.12 3.78 -8.12
C PRO A 176 -7.49 3.89 -7.46
N GLN A 177 -8.46 4.54 -8.11
CA GLN A 177 -9.83 4.67 -7.59
C GLN A 177 -10.62 3.36 -7.59
N GLY A 178 -10.23 2.41 -8.46
CA GLY A 178 -10.79 1.07 -8.52
C GLY A 178 -10.05 0.06 -7.65
N LEU A 179 -9.03 0.48 -6.92
CA LEU A 179 -8.30 -0.35 -5.97
C LEU A 179 -8.83 -0.13 -4.54
N PRO A 180 -8.58 -1.07 -3.59
CA PRO A 180 -8.88 -0.91 -2.17
C PRO A 180 -7.90 0.09 -1.50
N LEU A 181 -7.87 1.31 -2.03
CA LEU A 181 -6.99 2.39 -1.61
C LEU A 181 -7.81 3.59 -1.14
N HIS A 182 -7.25 4.30 -0.17
CA HIS A 182 -7.75 5.57 0.33
C HIS A 182 -6.71 6.65 0.06
N LEU A 183 -7.13 7.76 -0.54
CA LEU A 183 -6.24 8.91 -0.71
C LEU A 183 -6.03 9.57 0.65
N VAL A 184 -4.77 9.74 1.06
CA VAL A 184 -4.44 10.47 2.29
C VAL A 184 -4.56 11.96 1.99
N ALA A 185 -5.48 12.60 2.69
CA ALA A 185 -5.85 14.00 2.50
C ALA A 185 -5.83 14.76 3.83
N ASP A 186 -5.71 16.07 3.75
CA ASP A 186 -5.86 16.95 4.91
C ASP A 186 -7.32 17.04 5.40
N ALA A 187 -7.55 17.81 6.46
CA ALA A 187 -8.88 18.02 7.04
C ALA A 187 -9.90 18.69 6.09
N LEU A 188 -9.43 19.32 5.01
CA LEU A 188 -10.27 19.94 3.97
C LEU A 188 -10.52 18.98 2.78
N GLY A 189 -9.95 17.78 2.81
CA GLY A 189 -10.06 16.79 1.75
C GLY A 189 -9.07 17.01 0.59
N ALA A 190 -8.10 17.92 0.74
CA ALA A 190 -7.06 18.12 -0.27
C ALA A 190 -5.98 17.03 -0.14
N PRO A 191 -5.52 16.42 -1.26
CA PRO A 191 -4.49 15.37 -1.20
C PRO A 191 -3.20 15.89 -0.57
N LEU A 192 -2.64 15.14 0.38
CA LEU A 192 -1.31 15.47 0.91
C LEU A 192 -0.25 15.20 -0.16
N LEU A 193 0.64 16.16 -0.36
CA LEU A 193 1.74 16.06 -1.32
C LEU A 193 3.08 16.06 -0.59
N VAL A 194 3.91 15.08 -0.91
CA VAL A 194 5.29 14.93 -0.43
C VAL A 194 6.23 15.53 -1.47
N PRO A 195 6.83 16.70 -1.21
CA PRO A 195 7.85 17.25 -2.09
C PRO A 195 9.19 16.53 -1.85
N VAL A 196 9.86 16.15 -2.94
CA VAL A 196 11.19 15.53 -2.93
C VAL A 196 12.04 16.23 -3.98
N SER A 197 13.18 16.78 -3.57
CA SER A 197 14.15 17.37 -4.48
C SER A 197 14.79 16.28 -5.33
N MET A 198 14.83 16.52 -6.64
CA MET A 198 15.36 15.59 -7.63
C MET A 198 16.66 16.13 -8.27
N PRO A 199 17.49 15.25 -8.85
CA PRO A 199 18.63 15.67 -9.66
C PRO A 199 18.24 16.72 -10.71
N GLY A 200 19.16 17.63 -11.04
CA GLY A 200 18.88 18.72 -11.99
C GLY A 200 18.02 19.87 -11.42
N GLY A 201 17.69 19.85 -10.13
CA GLY A 201 16.96 20.94 -9.46
C GLY A 201 15.44 20.84 -9.54
N GLY A 202 14.91 19.75 -10.11
CA GLY A 202 13.48 19.46 -10.12
C GLY A 202 12.93 19.18 -8.72
N VAL A 203 11.62 19.35 -8.53
CA VAL A 203 10.93 18.94 -7.31
C VAL A 203 9.77 18.04 -7.71
N LEU A 204 9.89 16.76 -7.39
CA LEU A 204 8.80 15.80 -7.52
C LEU A 204 7.82 15.98 -6.37
N ARG A 205 6.53 15.97 -6.66
CA ARG A 205 5.46 15.93 -5.65
C ARG A 205 4.73 14.60 -5.75
N ALA A 206 4.75 13.79 -4.70
CA ALA A 206 4.00 12.54 -4.67
C ALA A 206 2.78 12.67 -3.77
N ARG A 207 1.62 12.20 -4.22
CA ARG A 207 0.48 11.98 -3.33
C ARG A 207 0.66 10.66 -2.58
N ILE A 208 -0.02 10.53 -1.44
CA ILE A 208 0.03 9.31 -0.63
C ILE A 208 -1.31 8.57 -0.74
N TRP A 209 -1.25 7.32 -1.16
CA TRP A 209 -2.37 6.38 -1.03
C TRP A 209 -2.13 5.45 0.15
N ARG A 210 -3.20 5.02 0.81
CA ARG A 210 -3.17 4.06 1.91
C ARG A 210 -3.98 2.82 1.53
N ALA A 211 -3.36 1.65 1.64
CA ALA A 211 -4.06 0.37 1.70
C ALA A 211 -4.09 -0.11 3.17
N ASP A 212 -5.22 -0.66 3.61
CA ASP A 212 -5.35 -1.17 4.98
C ASP A 212 -5.15 -2.70 4.97
N ILE A 213 -3.98 -3.17 5.41
CA ILE A 213 -3.62 -4.59 5.46
C ILE A 213 -3.99 -5.11 6.85
N GLY A 214 -5.28 -5.37 7.07
CA GLY A 214 -5.78 -5.57 8.42
C GLY A 214 -5.54 -4.31 9.26
N ARG A 215 -4.68 -4.40 10.26
CA ARG A 215 -4.26 -3.30 11.14
C ARG A 215 -3.12 -2.44 10.57
N VAL A 216 -2.38 -2.95 9.60
CA VAL A 216 -1.15 -2.32 9.10
C VAL A 216 -1.50 -1.37 7.96
N PRO A 217 -1.27 -0.04 8.10
CA PRO A 217 -1.37 0.88 6.99
C PRO A 217 -0.16 0.70 6.05
N LEU A 218 -0.43 0.45 4.77
CA LEU A 218 0.56 0.46 3.69
C LEU A 218 0.43 1.78 2.92
N LEU A 219 1.44 2.64 3.03
CA LEU A 219 1.56 3.90 2.32
C LEU A 219 2.23 3.68 0.96
N LEU A 220 1.57 4.11 -0.10
CA LEU A 220 2.02 3.99 -1.48
C LEU A 220 2.14 5.40 -2.08
N LEU A 221 3.37 5.81 -2.40
CA LEU A 221 3.64 7.10 -3.02
C LEU A 221 3.37 7.04 -4.52
N ASP A 222 2.67 8.05 -5.03
CA ASP A 222 2.28 8.15 -6.43
C ASP A 222 2.69 9.50 -7.02
N SER A 223 3.53 9.46 -8.04
CA SER A 223 4.05 10.63 -8.75
C SER A 223 3.23 11.02 -9.98
N ASP A 224 2.28 10.18 -10.44
CA ASP A 224 1.43 10.44 -11.61
C ASP A 224 0.32 11.44 -11.25
N ILE A 225 0.74 12.70 -11.05
CA ILE A 225 -0.12 13.85 -10.81
C ILE A 225 0.20 14.96 -11.79
N GLU A 226 -0.82 15.75 -12.14
CA GLU A 226 -0.71 16.83 -13.15
C GLU A 226 0.26 17.95 -12.76
N HIS A 227 0.57 18.10 -11.47
CA HIS A 227 1.53 19.08 -10.98
C HIS A 227 2.99 18.74 -11.30
N ASN A 228 3.28 17.47 -11.63
CA ASN A 228 4.61 17.03 -11.99
C ASN A 228 4.80 17.14 -13.52
N PRO A 229 6.00 17.50 -13.99
CA PRO A 229 6.35 17.33 -15.40
C PRO A 229 6.36 15.84 -15.78
N ASP A 230 6.23 15.55 -17.07
CA ASP A 230 5.99 14.17 -17.56
C ASP A 230 7.10 13.18 -17.19
N ASP A 231 8.36 13.63 -17.13
CA ASP A 231 9.51 12.85 -16.65
C ASP A 231 9.34 12.43 -15.19
N LEU A 232 8.92 13.36 -14.31
CA LEU A 232 8.70 13.08 -12.89
C LEU A 232 7.40 12.30 -12.62
N ARG A 233 6.40 12.40 -13.50
CA ARG A 233 5.19 11.54 -13.45
C ARG A 233 5.52 10.08 -13.75
N GLY A 234 6.56 9.86 -14.56
CA GLY A 234 7.03 8.54 -14.94
C GLY A 234 7.69 7.76 -13.80
N VAL A 235 8.12 8.41 -12.71
CA VAL A 235 8.88 7.76 -11.63
C VAL A 235 8.12 6.56 -11.05
N THR A 236 6.79 6.62 -10.97
CA THR A 236 5.95 5.52 -10.47
C THR A 236 5.26 4.73 -11.60
N ASP A 237 5.87 4.58 -12.77
CA ASP A 237 5.28 3.89 -13.93
C ASP A 237 5.14 2.38 -13.75
N ARG A 238 6.23 1.68 -13.44
CA ARG A 238 6.29 0.22 -13.32
C ARG A 238 7.37 -0.24 -12.35
N LEU A 239 7.16 -1.42 -11.77
CA LEU A 239 8.13 -2.08 -10.90
C LEU A 239 9.31 -2.60 -11.74
N TYR A 240 10.54 -2.30 -11.31
CA TYR A 240 11.79 -2.68 -12.00
C TYR A 240 11.86 -2.26 -13.47
N GLY A 241 11.31 -1.10 -13.79
CA GLY A 241 11.41 -0.48 -15.11
C GLY A 241 12.54 0.52 -15.24
N GLY A 242 12.71 1.03 -16.47
CA GLY A 242 13.61 2.13 -16.77
C GLY A 242 15.08 1.74 -16.79
N ASP A 243 15.94 2.77 -16.80
CA ASP A 243 17.38 2.64 -16.72
C ASP A 243 17.89 2.93 -15.30
N GLN A 244 19.20 3.09 -15.15
CA GLN A 244 19.82 3.36 -13.86
C GLN A 244 19.38 4.71 -13.25
N GLU A 245 19.19 5.74 -14.07
CA GLU A 245 18.74 7.05 -13.58
C GLU A 245 17.28 6.96 -13.08
N HIS A 246 16.42 6.29 -13.84
CA HIS A 246 15.04 6.01 -13.43
C HIS A 246 14.99 5.26 -12.10
N ARG A 247 15.80 4.21 -11.96
CA ARG A 247 15.91 3.44 -10.72
C ARG A 247 16.33 4.34 -9.54
N ILE A 248 17.34 5.18 -9.71
CA ILE A 248 17.79 6.08 -8.63
C ILE A 248 16.67 7.07 -8.25
N THR A 249 15.92 7.61 -9.20
CA THR A 249 14.79 8.51 -8.88
C THR A 249 13.66 7.79 -8.12
N GLN A 250 13.38 6.53 -8.44
CA GLN A 250 12.49 5.67 -7.65
C GLN A 250 13.01 5.45 -6.22
N GLU A 251 14.28 5.12 -6.07
CA GLU A 251 14.91 4.89 -4.76
C GLU A 251 14.97 6.17 -3.91
N ILE A 252 15.17 7.35 -4.52
CA ILE A 252 15.06 8.66 -3.87
C ILE A 252 13.63 8.89 -3.37
N LEU A 253 12.63 8.63 -4.21
CA LEU A 253 11.23 8.79 -3.81
C LEU A 253 10.86 7.79 -2.70
N ALA A 254 11.25 6.52 -2.83
CA ALA A 254 10.97 5.49 -1.84
C ALA A 254 11.65 5.78 -0.49
N GLY A 255 12.92 6.20 -0.50
CA GLY A 255 13.67 6.52 0.70
C GLY A 255 13.27 7.87 1.32
N ILE A 256 13.55 8.97 0.63
CA ILE A 256 13.31 10.33 1.14
C ILE A 256 11.81 10.61 1.22
N GLY A 257 11.09 10.39 0.12
CA GLY A 257 9.66 10.61 0.08
C GLY A 257 8.90 9.70 1.05
N GLY A 258 9.33 8.44 1.18
CA GLY A 258 8.74 7.50 2.13
C GLY A 258 8.88 7.92 3.59
N VAL A 259 10.06 8.39 4.03
CA VAL A 259 10.23 8.94 5.39
C VAL A 259 9.28 10.11 5.64
N ARG A 260 9.22 11.06 4.69
CA ARG A 260 8.33 12.23 4.81
C ARG A 260 6.85 11.83 4.81
N ALA A 261 6.47 10.83 4.02
CA ALA A 261 5.11 10.30 3.99
C ALA A 261 4.72 9.69 5.34
N VAL A 262 5.63 8.94 5.97
CA VAL A 262 5.44 8.40 7.32
C VAL A 262 5.22 9.51 8.35
N ARG A 263 6.07 10.54 8.37
CA ARG A 263 5.91 11.69 9.29
C ARG A 263 4.55 12.37 9.12
N LEU A 264 4.17 12.66 7.88
CA LEU A 264 2.87 13.28 7.59
C LEU A 264 1.70 12.39 8.03
N PHE A 265 1.79 11.09 7.79
CA PHE A 265 0.77 10.13 8.20
C PHE A 265 0.64 10.05 9.73
N CYS A 266 1.75 9.95 10.45
CA CYS A 266 1.78 9.95 11.91
C CYS A 266 1.20 11.24 12.49
N GLN A 267 1.63 12.40 11.97
CA GLN A 267 1.10 13.70 12.38
C GLN A 267 -0.43 13.82 12.16
N LEU A 268 -0.92 13.34 11.01
CA LEU A 268 -2.34 13.44 10.64
C LEU A 268 -3.22 12.52 11.50
N THR A 269 -2.75 11.29 11.74
CA THR A 269 -3.57 10.23 12.35
C THR A 269 -3.36 10.09 13.85
N GLY A 270 -2.31 10.70 14.40
CA GLY A 270 -1.86 10.46 15.77
C GLY A 270 -1.18 9.10 15.95
N HIS A 271 -0.87 8.38 14.85
CA HIS A 271 -0.09 7.15 14.93
C HIS A 271 1.30 7.46 15.53
N PRO A 272 1.83 6.62 16.44
CA PRO A 272 3.16 6.82 17.00
C PRO A 272 4.23 6.94 15.91
N GLU A 273 5.21 7.80 16.13
CA GLU A 273 6.36 7.96 15.23
C GLU A 273 7.24 6.70 15.29
N PRO A 274 7.69 6.16 14.14
CA PRO A 274 8.54 4.99 14.13
C PRO A 274 9.90 5.22 14.78
N GLU A 275 10.26 4.32 15.68
CA GLU A 275 11.60 4.26 16.30
C GLU A 275 12.55 3.40 15.46
N VAL A 276 12.01 2.41 14.75
CA VAL A 276 12.74 1.48 13.89
C VAL A 276 12.33 1.66 12.44
N PHE A 277 13.33 1.74 11.56
CA PHE A 277 13.17 1.77 10.12
C PHE A 277 13.79 0.51 9.52
N HIS A 278 12.97 -0.35 8.95
CA HIS A 278 13.40 -1.60 8.34
C HIS A 278 13.41 -1.46 6.82
N THR A 279 14.55 -1.68 6.20
CA THR A 279 14.72 -1.78 4.74
C THR A 279 14.74 -3.24 4.29
N ASN A 280 13.78 -3.59 3.43
CA ASN A 280 13.74 -4.84 2.69
C ASN A 280 14.55 -4.68 1.39
N GLU A 281 15.79 -5.16 1.39
CA GLU A 281 16.84 -4.81 0.43
C GLU A 281 17.24 -3.32 0.39
N GLY A 282 18.24 -3.02 -0.46
CA GLY A 282 18.91 -1.70 -0.51
C GLY A 282 18.11 -0.57 -1.16
N HIS A 283 16.94 -0.86 -1.73
CA HIS A 283 16.19 0.09 -2.56
C HIS A 283 15.71 1.36 -1.83
N ALA A 284 15.53 1.30 -0.51
CA ALA A 284 15.15 2.45 0.29
C ALA A 284 16.35 3.10 1.02
N GLY A 285 17.59 2.87 0.54
CA GLY A 285 18.81 3.33 1.21
C GLY A 285 18.87 4.84 1.49
N PHE A 286 18.23 5.66 0.65
CA PHE A 286 18.14 7.12 0.86
C PHE A 286 17.38 7.51 2.13
N LEU A 287 16.60 6.61 2.75
CA LEU A 287 15.93 6.89 4.01
C LEU A 287 16.92 7.23 5.14
N GLY A 288 18.10 6.61 5.13
CA GLY A 288 19.12 6.89 6.13
C GLY A 288 19.62 8.33 6.04
N LEU A 289 19.82 8.83 4.81
CA LEU A 289 20.25 10.21 4.56
C LEU A 289 19.16 11.22 4.96
N GLU A 290 17.90 10.95 4.64
CA GLU A 290 16.80 11.83 5.05
C GLU A 290 16.66 11.90 6.56
N ARG A 291 16.77 10.78 7.28
CA ARG A 291 16.73 10.77 8.74
C ARG A 291 17.92 11.51 9.37
N ILE A 292 19.12 11.36 8.80
CA ILE A 292 20.30 12.15 9.25
C ILE A 292 20.03 13.64 9.04
N ARG A 293 19.49 14.02 7.87
CA ARG A 293 19.12 15.41 7.57
C ARG A 293 18.10 15.96 8.57
N GLU A 294 17.08 15.19 8.94
CA GLU A 294 16.08 15.57 9.96
C GLU A 294 16.75 15.90 11.30
N LEU A 295 17.65 15.04 11.79
CA LEU A 295 18.33 15.25 13.07
C LEU A 295 19.27 16.46 13.05
N ILE A 296 20.03 16.65 11.96
CA ILE A 296 20.94 17.81 11.85
C ILE A 296 20.15 19.11 11.76
N SER A 297 19.12 19.18 10.90
CA SER A 297 18.38 20.42 10.64
C SER A 297 17.30 20.74 11.68
N GLY A 298 16.73 19.72 12.32
CA GLY A 298 15.67 19.86 13.32
C GLY A 298 16.18 19.93 14.76
N GLU A 299 17.19 19.11 15.10
CA GLU A 299 17.70 18.99 16.47
C GLU A 299 19.10 19.60 16.64
N GLY A 300 19.76 20.00 15.55
CA GLY A 300 21.09 20.64 15.60
C GLY A 300 22.23 19.66 15.91
N LEU A 301 22.00 18.35 15.76
CA LEU A 301 23.05 17.35 15.97
C LEU A 301 24.17 17.48 14.93
N SER A 302 25.37 17.08 15.32
CA SER A 302 26.45 16.85 14.37
C SER A 302 26.15 15.63 13.47
N PHE A 303 26.87 15.52 12.36
CA PHE A 303 26.72 14.37 11.46
C PHE A 303 27.01 13.03 12.17
N ASP A 304 28.05 12.97 13.01
CA ASP A 304 28.45 11.72 13.69
C ASP A 304 27.40 11.29 14.74
N GLU A 305 26.82 12.24 15.46
CA GLU A 305 25.71 11.99 16.39
C GLU A 305 24.47 11.50 15.64
N ALA A 306 24.07 12.20 14.58
CA ALA A 306 22.92 11.82 13.75
C ALA A 306 23.12 10.43 13.10
N LEU A 307 24.31 10.15 12.58
CA LEU A 307 24.66 8.85 12.00
C LEU A 307 24.56 7.74 13.04
N THR A 308 25.03 7.98 14.25
CA THR A 308 24.94 7.00 15.35
C THR A 308 23.50 6.71 15.73
N ALA A 309 22.67 7.75 15.88
CA ALA A 309 21.25 7.61 16.18
C ALA A 309 20.48 6.87 15.07
N VAL A 310 20.69 7.24 13.80
CA VAL A 310 20.03 6.59 12.66
C VAL A 310 20.44 5.12 12.54
N ARG A 311 21.72 4.80 12.76
CA ARG A 311 22.20 3.41 12.75
C ARG A 311 21.51 2.56 13.81
N ALA A 312 21.33 3.08 15.02
CA ALA A 312 20.70 2.34 16.12
C ALA A 312 19.22 1.99 15.82
N GLY A 313 18.51 2.85 15.09
CA GLY A 313 17.12 2.63 14.70
C GLY A 313 16.94 2.15 13.26
N THR A 314 17.94 1.50 12.64
CA THR A 314 17.84 0.96 11.27
C THR A 314 18.08 -0.54 11.26
N VAL A 315 17.17 -1.27 10.62
CA VAL A 315 17.29 -2.71 10.34
C VAL A 315 17.37 -2.90 8.84
N PHE A 316 18.35 -3.67 8.37
CA PHE A 316 18.51 -4.01 6.96
C PHE A 316 18.42 -5.51 6.78
N THR A 317 17.63 -5.95 5.80
CA THR A 317 17.58 -7.34 5.37
C THR A 317 18.04 -7.43 3.93
N THR A 318 19.04 -8.28 3.67
CA THR A 318 19.47 -8.63 2.32
C THR A 318 19.00 -10.03 1.96
N HIS A 319 18.53 -10.18 0.73
CA HIS A 319 18.03 -11.44 0.17
C HIS A 319 18.94 -11.96 -0.95
N THR A 320 19.78 -11.10 -1.52
CA THR A 320 20.72 -11.43 -2.57
C THR A 320 22.16 -11.32 -2.06
N PRO A 321 22.76 -12.39 -1.50
CA PRO A 321 24.10 -12.34 -0.91
C PRO A 321 25.24 -12.30 -1.96
N VAL A 322 24.93 -12.00 -3.23
CA VAL A 322 25.90 -11.92 -4.33
C VAL A 322 25.98 -10.48 -4.84
N ALA A 323 27.19 -10.04 -5.21
CA ALA A 323 27.47 -8.67 -5.62
C ALA A 323 26.60 -8.16 -6.79
N ALA A 324 26.05 -9.04 -7.62
CA ALA A 324 25.16 -8.68 -8.72
C ALA A 324 23.76 -8.20 -8.26
N GLY A 325 23.37 -8.50 -7.01
CA GLY A 325 22.11 -8.02 -6.41
C GLY A 325 22.26 -6.88 -5.42
N ILE A 326 23.48 -6.34 -5.27
CA ILE A 326 23.82 -5.21 -4.40
C ILE A 326 23.98 -3.96 -5.26
#